data_AF-A0A165UF75-F1
#
_entry.id   AF-A0A165UF75-F1
#
_cell.length_a   1.000
_cell.length_b   1.000
_cell.length_c   1.000
_cell.angle_alpha   90.00
_cell.angle_beta   90.00
_cell.angle_gamma   90.00
#
_symmetry.space_group_name_H-M   'P 1'
#
loop_
_entity.id
_entity.type
_entity.pdbx_description
1 polymer ?
#
loop_
_entity_poly.entity_id
_entity_poly.type
_entity_poly.pdbx_seq_one_letter_code
_entity_poly.pdbx_strand_id
1 'polypeptide(L)'
;MSTIPPPADGQEGGSDDQPMVLPECISQAKVNSLFKYMFKGKETLDQSSLIAILKLSTMWEIQDGRSYTIENLPQVLAGNAPLQFYLARMYEVVEWVEPAF
;
A
#
# COMPACT_ATOMS: atom_id res chain seq x y z
N MET A 1 6.29 -33.04 10.25
CA MET A 1 6.98 -31.74 10.20
C MET A 1 7.21 -31.42 8.74
N SER A 2 6.63 -30.35 8.21
CA SER A 2 6.85 -29.95 6.81
C SER A 2 8.13 -29.12 6.74
N THR A 3 9.16 -29.62 6.07
CA THR A 3 10.41 -28.89 5.84
C THR A 3 10.24 -27.94 4.66
N ILE A 4 10.67 -26.69 4.83
CA ILE A 4 10.73 -25.71 3.75
C ILE A 4 11.77 -26.20 2.73
N PRO A 5 11.43 -26.28 1.42
CA PRO A 5 12.40 -26.68 0.40
C PRO A 5 13.57 -25.69 0.36
N PRO A 6 14.79 -26.15 0.05
CA PRO A 6 15.92 -25.25 -0.10
C PRO A 6 15.64 -24.21 -1.18
N PRO A 7 16.18 -22.98 -1.03
CA PRO A 7 16.04 -21.94 -2.04
C PRO A 7 16.56 -22.47 -3.38
N ALA A 8 15.78 -22.30 -4.45
CA ALA A 8 16.19 -22.72 -5.78
C ALA A 8 17.36 -21.85 -6.26
N ASP A 9 18.29 -22.43 -7.04
CA ASP A 9 19.30 -21.63 -7.74
C ASP A 9 18.59 -20.55 -8.58
N GLY A 10 18.92 -19.28 -8.35
CA GLY A 10 18.22 -18.17 -9.00
C GLY A 10 17.10 -17.53 -8.17
N GLN A 11 16.98 -17.82 -6.88
CA GLN A 11 16.02 -17.12 -6.00
C GLN A 11 16.34 -15.62 -5.82
N GLU A 12 15.40 -14.77 -6.21
CA GLU A 12 15.47 -13.32 -6.01
C GLU A 12 15.50 -12.93 -4.52
N GLY A 13 16.18 -11.82 -4.22
CA GLY A 13 16.23 -11.22 -2.88
C GLY A 13 17.21 -11.87 -1.91
N GLY A 14 18.12 -12.72 -2.41
CA GLY A 14 19.13 -13.40 -1.58
C GLY A 14 20.43 -12.62 -1.35
N SER A 15 20.73 -11.64 -2.21
CA SER A 15 21.93 -10.79 -2.12
C SER A 15 21.74 -9.48 -2.89
N ASP A 16 22.70 -8.54 -2.75
CA ASP A 16 22.71 -7.30 -3.54
C ASP A 16 22.95 -7.56 -5.04
N ASP A 17 23.67 -8.64 -5.38
CA ASP A 17 23.88 -9.09 -6.76
C ASP A 17 22.63 -9.75 -7.35
N GLN A 18 21.67 -10.13 -6.50
CA GLN A 18 20.42 -10.75 -6.88
C GLN A 18 19.22 -10.12 -6.13
N PRO A 19 18.93 -8.84 -6.41
CA PRO A 19 17.94 -8.10 -5.68
C PRO A 19 16.52 -8.60 -5.98
N MET A 20 15.59 -8.29 -5.08
CA MET A 20 14.17 -8.45 -5.36
C MET A 20 13.74 -7.37 -6.36
N VAL A 21 13.25 -7.78 -7.54
CA VAL A 21 12.81 -6.85 -8.57
C VAL A 21 11.34 -6.51 -8.36
N LEU A 22 11.02 -5.23 -8.17
CA LEU A 22 9.64 -4.80 -8.04
C LEU A 22 8.93 -4.79 -9.41
N PRO A 23 7.64 -5.20 -9.48
CA PRO A 23 6.86 -5.12 -10.71
C PRO A 23 6.78 -3.70 -11.28
N GLU A 24 6.70 -3.58 -12.61
CA GLU A 24 6.65 -2.29 -13.33
C GLU A 24 5.50 -1.36 -12.87
N CYS A 25 4.42 -1.91 -12.31
CA CYS A 25 3.29 -1.12 -11.82
C CYS A 25 3.58 -0.39 -10.48
N ILE A 26 4.76 -0.62 -9.90
CA ILE A 26 5.27 -0.01 -8.66
C ILE A 26 6.40 0.95 -9.03
N SER A 27 6.15 2.24 -8.91
CA SER A 27 7.18 3.26 -9.13
C SER A 27 7.93 3.57 -7.85
N GLN A 28 9.20 3.98 -7.98
CA GLN A 28 10.03 4.41 -6.86
C GLN A 28 9.35 5.49 -5.98
N ALA A 29 8.62 6.42 -6.59
CA ALA A 29 7.88 7.45 -5.85
C ALA A 29 6.85 6.84 -4.87
N LYS A 30 6.13 5.78 -5.28
CA LYS A 30 5.15 5.11 -4.41
C LYS A 30 5.83 4.41 -3.24
N VAL A 31 6.96 3.73 -3.53
CA VAL A 31 7.78 3.06 -2.50
C VAL A 31 8.32 4.08 -1.51
N ASN A 32 8.81 5.22 -1.99
CA ASN A 32 9.29 6.31 -1.14
C ASN A 32 8.18 6.85 -0.23
N SER A 33 6.94 7.01 -0.72
CA SER A 33 5.81 7.43 0.13
C SER A 33 5.55 6.42 1.25
N LEU A 34 5.57 5.12 0.96
CA LEU A 34 5.41 4.07 1.96
C LEU A 34 6.56 4.07 2.98
N PHE A 35 7.82 4.14 2.53
CA PHE A 35 8.97 4.18 3.43
C PHE A 35 8.98 5.44 4.28
N LYS A 36 8.60 6.59 3.71
CA LYS A 36 8.45 7.81 4.49
C LYS A 36 7.43 7.61 5.63
N TYR A 37 6.29 7.01 5.33
CA TYR A 37 5.28 6.66 6.34
C TYR A 37 5.85 5.71 7.42
N MET A 38 6.49 4.62 7.02
CA MET A 38 6.99 3.59 7.96
C MET A 38 8.10 4.11 8.88
N PHE A 39 9.02 4.93 8.36
CA PHE A 39 10.22 5.33 9.11
C PHE A 39 10.13 6.73 9.74
N LYS A 40 9.33 7.64 9.18
CA LYS A 40 9.12 8.99 9.74
C LYS A 40 7.79 9.13 10.49
N GLY A 41 6.90 8.15 10.36
CA GLY A 41 5.60 8.13 11.02
C GLY A 41 4.54 8.96 10.30
N LYS A 42 3.49 9.30 11.04
CA LYS A 42 2.25 9.91 10.57
C LYS A 42 2.36 11.43 10.36
N GLU A 43 3.34 11.87 9.56
CA GLU A 43 3.39 13.26 9.08
C GLU A 43 2.20 13.57 8.16
N THR A 44 1.91 14.86 7.94
CA THR A 44 0.91 15.27 6.94
C THR A 44 1.35 14.80 5.55
N LEU A 45 0.61 13.85 4.99
CA LEU A 45 0.84 13.27 3.67
C LEU A 45 -0.17 13.84 2.67
N ASP A 46 0.29 14.09 1.45
CA ASP A 46 -0.57 14.52 0.37
C ASP A 46 -1.42 13.37 -0.18
N GLN A 47 -2.42 13.71 -0.98
CA GLN A 47 -3.33 12.73 -1.59
C GLN A 47 -2.58 11.62 -2.34
N SER A 48 -1.56 11.98 -3.10
CA SER A 48 -0.81 11.03 -3.92
C SER A 48 -0.05 10.02 -3.05
N SER A 49 0.55 10.48 -1.95
CA SER A 49 1.24 9.61 -1.00
C SER A 49 0.27 8.69 -0.27
N LEU A 50 -0.88 9.19 0.18
CA LEU A 50 -1.88 8.35 0.85
C LEU A 50 -2.45 7.28 -0.09
N ILE A 51 -2.70 7.59 -1.36
CA ILE A 51 -3.13 6.60 -2.36
C ILE A 51 -2.03 5.57 -2.62
N ALA A 52 -0.76 6.00 -2.68
CA ALA A 52 0.38 5.10 -2.85
C ALA A 52 0.52 4.13 -1.68
N ILE A 53 0.38 4.62 -0.45
CA ILE A 53 0.40 3.82 0.77
C ILE A 53 -0.77 2.85 0.77
N LEU A 54 -2.01 3.29 0.47
CA LEU A 54 -3.17 2.39 0.41
C LEU A 54 -2.93 1.24 -0.59
N LYS A 55 -2.40 1.55 -1.78
CA LYS A 55 -2.07 0.54 -2.79
C LYS A 55 -1.05 -0.47 -2.28
N LEU A 56 0.11 0.00 -1.82
CA LEU A 56 1.22 -0.87 -1.45
C LEU A 56 0.95 -1.61 -0.15
N SER A 57 0.31 -0.98 0.82
CA SER A 57 -0.11 -1.63 2.07
C SER A 57 -1.16 -2.71 1.83
N THR A 58 -2.06 -2.54 0.86
CA THR A 58 -2.99 -3.60 0.46
C THR A 58 -2.24 -4.74 -0.25
N MET A 59 -1.31 -4.42 -1.15
CA MET A 59 -0.56 -5.41 -1.93
C MET A 59 0.42 -6.23 -1.09
N TRP A 60 1.04 -5.62 -0.08
CA TRP A 60 2.08 -6.24 0.76
C TRP A 60 1.59 -6.54 2.18
N GLU A 61 0.28 -6.52 2.41
CA GLU A 61 -0.37 -6.86 3.68
C GLU A 61 0.15 -6.05 4.89
N ILE A 62 0.48 -4.77 4.67
CA ILE A 62 0.92 -3.85 5.72
C ILE A 62 -0.32 -3.23 6.38
N GLN A 63 -0.92 -3.97 7.31
CA GLN A 63 -2.21 -3.62 7.90
C GLN A 63 -2.24 -2.22 8.53
N ASP A 64 -1.17 -1.82 9.22
CA ASP A 64 -1.09 -0.49 9.85
C ASP A 64 -1.19 0.66 8.83
N GLY A 65 -0.47 0.56 7.70
CA GLY A 65 -0.53 1.55 6.63
C GLY A 65 -1.89 1.57 5.92
N ARG A 66 -2.53 0.39 5.79
CA ARG A 66 -3.88 0.29 5.25
C ARG A 66 -4.90 0.98 6.16
N SER A 67 -4.92 0.67 7.46
CA SER A 67 -5.83 1.31 8.42
C SER A 67 -5.62 2.82 8.48
N TYR A 68 -4.37 3.26 8.55
CA TYR A 68 -4.04 4.69 8.57
C TYR A 68 -4.58 5.42 7.33
N THR A 69 -4.42 4.86 6.14
CA THR A 69 -4.92 5.50 4.91
C THR A 69 -6.45 5.49 4.84
N ILE A 70 -7.11 4.45 5.35
CA ILE A 70 -8.59 4.40 5.40
C ILE A 70 -9.17 5.51 6.29
N GLU A 71 -8.51 5.82 7.40
CA GLU A 71 -8.92 6.88 8.33
C GLU A 71 -8.67 8.29 7.77
N ASN A 72 -7.56 8.50 7.04
CA ASN A 72 -7.08 9.84 6.68
C ASN A 72 -7.42 10.26 5.24
N LEU A 73 -7.51 9.31 4.30
CA LEU A 73 -7.75 9.62 2.89
C LEU A 73 -9.11 10.28 2.62
N PRO A 74 -10.23 9.96 3.32
CA PRO A 74 -11.52 10.63 3.09
C PRO A 74 -11.46 12.15 3.34
N GLN A 75 -10.65 12.59 4.29
CA GLN A 75 -10.48 14.02 4.60
C GLN A 75 -9.79 14.75 3.45
N VAL A 76 -8.81 14.10 2.82
CA VAL A 76 -8.06 14.66 1.68
C VAL A 76 -8.87 14.58 0.38
N LEU A 77 -9.73 13.58 0.25
CA LEU A 77 -10.64 13.40 -0.89
C LEU A 77 -11.95 14.18 -0.76
N ALA A 78 -12.11 15.04 0.26
CA ALA A 78 -13.31 15.83 0.44
C ALA A 78 -13.63 16.63 -0.84
N GLY A 79 -14.76 16.30 -1.48
CA GLY A 79 -15.17 16.88 -2.77
C GLY A 79 -14.90 16.02 -4.01
N ASN A 80 -14.24 14.86 -3.88
CA ASN A 80 -13.99 13.91 -4.97
C ASN A 80 -14.58 12.52 -4.67
N ALA A 81 -15.89 12.46 -4.50
CA ALA A 81 -16.63 11.23 -4.26
C ALA A 81 -16.41 10.14 -5.34
N PRO A 82 -16.30 10.47 -6.66
CA PRO A 82 -16.00 9.45 -7.66
C PRO A 82 -14.66 8.75 -7.44
N LEU A 83 -13.61 9.51 -7.09
CA LEU A 83 -12.30 8.93 -6.80
C LEU A 83 -12.34 8.08 -5.53
N GLN A 84 -12.99 8.55 -4.47
CA GLN A 84 -13.15 7.78 -3.23
C GLN A 84 -13.86 6.45 -3.49
N PHE A 85 -14.97 6.47 -4.24
CA PHE A 85 -15.70 5.25 -4.61
C PHE A 85 -14.86 4.29 -5.46
N TYR A 86 -14.11 4.81 -6.44
CA TYR A 86 -13.21 4.00 -7.26
C TYR A 86 -12.15 3.29 -6.41
N LEU A 87 -11.49 4.02 -5.52
CA LEU A 87 -10.47 3.47 -4.61
C LEU A 87 -11.09 2.46 -3.63
N ALA A 88 -12.29 2.74 -3.12
CA ALA A 88 -13.01 1.85 -2.24
C ALA A 88 -13.28 0.48 -2.87
N ARG A 89 -13.75 0.47 -4.12
CA ARG A 89 -13.99 -0.76 -4.88
C ARG A 89 -12.69 -1.47 -5.25
N MET A 90 -11.65 -0.74 -5.61
CA MET A 90 -10.37 -1.31 -6.03
C MET A 90 -9.57 -1.95 -4.89
N TYR A 91 -9.68 -1.41 -3.66
CA TYR A 91 -8.94 -1.88 -2.48
C TYR A 91 -9.84 -2.45 -1.38
N GLU A 92 -11.09 -2.77 -1.72
CA GLU A 92 -12.08 -3.40 -0.84
C GLU A 92 -12.25 -2.67 0.50
N VAL A 93 -12.41 -1.34 0.44
CA VAL A 93 -12.72 -0.49 1.61
C VAL A 93 -14.24 -0.34 1.71
N VAL A 94 -14.87 -1.30 2.36
CA VAL A 94 -16.34 -1.42 2.44
C VAL A 94 -16.97 -0.20 3.12
N GLU A 95 -16.27 0.38 4.09
CA GLU A 95 -16.69 1.53 4.90
C GLU A 95 -16.91 2.80 4.06
N TRP A 96 -16.36 2.85 2.84
CA TRP A 96 -16.54 3.97 1.91
C TRP A 96 -17.65 3.74 0.88
N VAL A 97 -18.20 2.52 0.79
CA VAL A 97 -19.20 2.12 -0.21
C VAL A 97 -20.59 1.98 0.39
N GLU A 98 -20.69 1.43 1.59
CA GLU A 98 -21.98 1.11 2.19
C GLU A 98 -22.57 2.32 2.94
N PRO A 99 -23.90 2.54 2.88
CA PRO A 99 -24.56 3.38 3.86
C PRO A 99 -24.35 2.76 5.24
N ALA A 100 -23.91 3.55 6.22
CA ALA A 100 -24.00 3.15 7.62
C ALA A 100 -25.51 3.00 7.95
N PHE A 101 -25.98 1.77 8.02
CA PHE A 101 -27.35 1.44 8.46
C PHE A 101 -27.46 1.50 9.99
#